data_AF-A0A7S3S335-F1
#
_entry.id   AF-A0A7S3S335-F1
#
_cell.length_a   1.000
_cell.length_b   1.000
_cell.length_c   1.000
_cell.angle_alpha   90.00
_cell.angle_beta   90.00
_cell.angle_gamma   90.00
#
_symmetry.space_group_name_H-M   'P 1'
#
loop_
_entity.id
_entity.type
_entity.pdbx_description
1 polymer ?
#
loop_
_entity_poly.entity_id
_entity_poly.type
_entity_poly.pdbx_seq_one_letter_code
_entity_poly.pdbx_strand_id
1 'polypeptide(L)'
;NYLCDWPLVVGGFGFFVAGACELVINRIWEKWPVELVWWVAVLDFIGGTCFWLSAVPSVFPGKSAFIVGVVGTVAYVIAAAMSMLMWQGEQFGGAIIPALNKALRE
;
A
#
# COMPACT_ATOMS: atom_id res chain seq x y z
N ASN A 1 1.92 26.88 11.10
CA ASN A 1 1.22 25.69 10.54
C ASN A 1 2.12 24.65 9.89
N TYR A 2 3.35 24.95 9.46
CA TYR A 2 4.27 23.97 8.82
C TYR A 2 4.80 22.83 9.71
N LEU A 3 4.77 22.97 11.04
CA LEU A 3 5.19 21.89 11.95
C LEU A 3 4.15 20.77 12.08
N CYS A 4 2.90 21.00 11.65
CA CYS A 4 1.79 20.06 11.82
C CYS A 4 1.76 18.95 10.75
N ASP A 5 2.46 19.14 9.62
CA ASP A 5 2.35 18.24 8.46
C ASP A 5 3.54 17.28 8.33
N TRP A 6 4.65 17.52 9.05
CA TRP A 6 5.82 16.64 9.03
C TRP A 6 5.51 15.19 9.41
N PRO A 7 4.67 14.89 10.42
CA PRO A 7 4.25 13.53 10.71
C PRO A 7 3.52 12.86 9.54
N LEU A 8 2.72 13.62 8.77
CA LEU A 8 2.02 13.10 7.60
C LEU A 8 2.98 12.81 6.45
N VAL A 9 3.97 13.67 6.22
CA VAL A 9 4.99 13.46 5.19
C VAL A 9 5.85 12.24 5.52
N VAL A 10 6.34 12.14 6.76
CA VAL A 10 7.19 11.02 7.20
C VAL A 10 6.40 9.72 7.24
N GLY A 11 5.17 9.74 7.77
CA GLY A 11 4.28 8.58 7.80
C GLY A 11 3.90 8.11 6.39
N GLY A 12 3.51 9.03 5.51
CA GLY A 12 3.23 8.76 4.11
C GLY A 12 4.43 8.17 3.37
N PHE A 13 5.64 8.70 3.61
CA PHE A 13 6.86 8.12 3.06
C PHE A 13 7.11 6.70 3.58
N GLY A 14 6.88 6.45 4.87
CA GLY A 14 6.97 5.10 5.45
C GLY A 14 6.01 4.12 4.77
N PHE A 15 4.77 4.54 4.51
CA PHE A 15 3.78 3.74 3.78
C PHE A 15 4.18 3.47 2.33
N PHE A 16 4.73 4.49 1.64
CA PHE A 16 5.29 4.31 0.30
C PHE A 16 6.42 3.28 0.27
N VAL A 17 7.37 3.37 1.22
CA VAL A 17 8.49 2.42 1.31
C VAL A 17 7.97 1.01 1.64
N ALA A 18 7.01 0.88 2.55
CA ALA A 18 6.40 -0.40 2.89
C ALA A 18 5.77 -1.06 1.65
N GLY A 19 4.94 -0.33 0.89
CA GLY A 19 4.35 -0.84 -0.34
C GLY A 19 5.40 -1.19 -1.40
N ALA A 20 6.47 -0.39 -1.54
CA ALA A 20 7.56 -0.71 -2.46
C ALA A 20 8.28 -2.01 -2.07
N CYS A 21 8.52 -2.21 -0.77
CA CYS A 21 9.08 -3.46 -0.25
C CYS A 21 8.15 -4.65 -0.52
N GLU A 22 6.83 -4.50 -0.40
CA GLU A 22 5.87 -5.55 -0.72
C GLU A 22 5.93 -5.96 -2.20
N LEU A 23 6.02 -4.98 -3.11
CA LEU A 23 6.19 -5.26 -4.54
C LEU A 23 7.45 -6.10 -4.81
N VAL A 24 8.55 -5.77 -4.13
CA VAL A 24 9.84 -6.45 -4.26
C VAL A 24 9.82 -7.84 -3.67
N ILE A 25 9.29 -7.98 -2.45
CA ILE A 25 9.25 -9.24 -1.71
C ILE A 25 8.35 -10.26 -2.42
N ASN A 26 7.25 -9.82 -3.04
CA ASN A 26 6.33 -10.70 -3.78
C ASN A 26 6.74 -10.92 -5.24
N ARG A 27 7.80 -10.24 -5.70
CA ARG A 27 8.26 -10.25 -7.10
C ARG A 27 7.10 -10.08 -8.05
N ILE A 28 6.33 -9.02 -7.84
CA ILE A 28 5.09 -8.73 -8.58
C ILE A 28 5.31 -8.70 -10.09
N TRP A 29 6.53 -8.38 -10.55
CA TRP A 29 6.94 -8.41 -11.96
C TRP A 29 7.08 -9.82 -12.56
N GLU A 30 7.27 -10.85 -11.75
CA GLU A 30 7.37 -12.26 -12.19
C GLU A 30 5.99 -12.95 -12.23
N LYS A 31 4.97 -12.35 -11.62
CA LYS A 31 3.64 -12.94 -11.44
C LYS A 31 2.57 -12.22 -12.26
N TRP A 32 1.63 -12.99 -12.80
CA TRP A 32 0.44 -12.43 -13.43
C TRP A 32 -0.55 -11.90 -12.36
N PRO A 33 -1.36 -10.88 -12.67
CA PRO A 33 -2.29 -10.22 -11.75
C PRO A 33 -3.55 -11.05 -11.48
N VAL A 34 -3.36 -12.31 -11.11
CA VAL A 34 -4.43 -13.28 -10.83
C VAL A 34 -4.54 -13.55 -9.33
N GLU A 35 -3.43 -13.48 -8.61
CA GLU A 35 -3.40 -13.70 -7.16
C GLU A 35 -3.88 -12.46 -6.39
N LEU A 36 -4.64 -12.65 -5.31
CA LEU A 36 -5.07 -11.54 -4.43
C LEU A 36 -3.89 -10.77 -3.85
N VAL A 37 -2.80 -11.46 -3.50
CA VAL A 37 -1.51 -10.86 -3.10
C VAL A 37 -1.04 -9.80 -4.08
N TRP A 38 -1.23 -10.04 -5.38
CA TRP A 38 -0.76 -9.13 -6.41
C TRP A 38 -1.50 -7.80 -6.33
N TRP A 39 -2.83 -7.87 -6.22
CA TRP A 39 -3.70 -6.70 -6.13
C TRP A 39 -3.48 -5.93 -4.82
N VAL A 40 -3.35 -6.64 -3.70
CA VAL A 40 -3.06 -6.02 -2.40
C VAL A 40 -1.76 -5.24 -2.44
N ALA A 41 -0.65 -5.86 -2.85
CA ALA A 41 0.66 -5.19 -2.88
C ALA A 41 0.68 -3.96 -3.82
N VAL A 42 -0.02 -4.05 -4.97
CA VAL A 42 -0.12 -2.92 -5.91
C VAL A 42 -1.01 -1.81 -5.37
N LEU A 43 -2.15 -2.13 -4.76
CA LEU A 43 -3.05 -1.14 -4.18
C LEU A 43 -2.45 -0.45 -2.95
N ASP A 44 -1.70 -1.18 -2.11
CA ASP A 44 -0.98 -0.61 -0.97
C ASP A 44 0.14 0.32 -1.42
N PHE A 45 0.88 -0.05 -2.48
CA PHE A 45 1.87 0.84 -3.08
C PHE A 45 1.26 2.11 -3.69
N ILE A 46 0.15 1.98 -4.43
CA ILE A 46 -0.58 3.13 -5.00
C ILE A 46 -1.14 4.00 -3.87
N GLY A 47 -1.76 3.39 -2.86
CA GLY A 47 -2.28 4.06 -1.67
C GLY A 47 -1.20 4.87 -0.97
N GLY A 48 -0.05 4.25 -0.68
CA GLY A 48 1.09 4.88 -0.01
C GLY A 48 1.70 6.00 -0.83
N THR A 49 1.81 5.82 -2.15
CA THR A 49 2.28 6.87 -3.07
C THR A 49 1.33 8.06 -3.04
N CYS A 50 0.02 7.84 -3.22
CA CYS A 50 -0.97 8.91 -3.19
C CYS A 50 -1.01 9.63 -1.84
N PHE A 51 -0.92 8.89 -0.74
CA PHE A 51 -0.93 9.46 0.61
C PHE A 51 0.31 10.31 0.89
N TRP A 52 1.48 9.86 0.44
CA TRP A 52 2.70 10.64 0.55
C TRP A 52 2.64 11.91 -0.31
N LEU A 53 2.21 11.79 -1.57
CA LEU A 53 2.14 12.93 -2.48
C LEU A 53 1.11 13.98 -2.05
N SER A 54 -0.02 13.56 -1.45
CA SER A 54 -1.01 14.50 -0.90
C SER A 54 -0.50 15.23 0.35
N ALA A 55 0.43 14.63 1.10
CA ALA A 55 1.04 15.23 2.28
C ALA A 55 2.15 16.24 1.94
N VAL A 56 2.67 16.27 0.70
CA VAL A 56 3.73 17.20 0.27
C VAL A 56 3.10 18.41 -0.43
N PRO A 57 2.99 19.58 0.23
CA PRO A 57 2.24 20.73 -0.29
C PRO A 57 2.86 21.33 -1.57
N SER A 58 4.16 21.13 -1.79
CA SER A 58 4.87 21.59 -2.99
C SER A 58 4.58 20.76 -4.23
N VAL A 59 4.09 19.53 -4.08
CA VAL A 59 3.75 18.65 -5.21
C VAL A 59 2.31 18.87 -5.65
N PHE A 60 1.36 18.87 -4.71
CA PHE A 60 -0.06 19.07 -4.98
C PHE A 60 -0.65 20.19 -4.11
N PRO A 61 -0.92 21.37 -4.66
CA PRO A 61 -1.52 22.46 -3.90
C PRO A 61 -3.06 22.40 -3.87
N GLY A 62 -3.65 22.57 -2.68
CA GLY A 62 -5.07 22.81 -2.51
C GLY A 62 -5.97 21.62 -2.85
N LYS A 63 -6.91 21.80 -3.79
CA LYS A 63 -7.93 20.78 -4.13
C LYS A 63 -7.32 19.50 -4.71
N SER A 64 -6.16 19.58 -5.36
CA SER A 64 -5.48 18.40 -5.92
C SER A 64 -4.97 17.46 -4.84
N ALA A 65 -4.38 17.98 -3.74
CA ALA A 65 -3.96 17.16 -2.61
C ALA A 65 -5.14 16.38 -2.00
N PHE A 66 -6.30 17.04 -1.87
CA PHE A 66 -7.52 16.38 -1.38
C PHE A 66 -7.95 15.23 -2.29
N ILE A 67 -8.02 15.45 -3.60
CA ILE A 67 -8.41 14.41 -4.57
C ILE A 67 -7.42 13.24 -4.53
N VAL A 68 -6.11 13.53 -4.52
CA VAL A 68 -5.07 12.49 -4.44
C VAL A 68 -5.16 11.71 -3.13
N GLY A 69 -5.44 12.39 -2.01
CA GLY A 69 -5.67 11.74 -0.72
C GLY A 69 -6.90 10.83 -0.71
N VAL A 70 -8.00 11.25 -1.36
CA VAL A 70 -9.21 10.41 -1.50
C VAL A 70 -8.91 9.18 -2.35
N VAL A 71 -8.21 9.33 -3.48
CA VAL A 71 -7.80 8.20 -4.32
C VAL A 71 -6.95 7.21 -3.54
N GLY A 72 -5.95 7.69 -2.80
CA GLY A 72 -5.10 6.84 -1.97
C GLY A 72 -5.88 6.12 -0.86
N THR A 73 -6.84 6.80 -0.24
CA THR A 73 -7.71 6.21 0.79
C THR A 73 -8.58 5.09 0.22
N VAL A 74 -9.20 5.31 -0.95
CA VAL A 74 -10.01 4.28 -1.62
C VAL A 74 -9.15 3.07 -1.98
N ALA A 75 -7.93 3.28 -2.49
CA ALA A 75 -6.99 2.19 -2.77
C ALA A 75 -6.69 1.36 -1.50
N TYR A 76 -6.40 2.01 -0.38
CA TYR A 76 -6.19 1.33 0.90
C TYR A 76 -7.41 0.58 1.42
N VAL A 77 -8.61 1.13 1.26
CA VAL A 77 -9.85 0.44 1.68
C VAL A 77 -10.06 -0.84 0.88
N ILE A 78 -9.81 -0.80 -0.44
CA ILE A 78 -9.90 -1.99 -1.30
C ILE A 78 -8.81 -3.00 -0.92
N ALA A 79 -7.56 -2.55 -0.73
CA ALA A 79 -6.46 -3.40 -0.30
C ALA A 79 -6.74 -4.08 1.06
N ALA A 80 -7.28 -3.33 2.02
CA ALA A 80 -7.68 -3.85 3.33
C ALA A 80 -8.80 -4.88 3.22
N ALA A 81 -9.82 -4.63 2.38
CA ALA A 81 -10.90 -5.58 2.14
C ALA A 81 -10.37 -6.88 1.50
N MET A 82 -9.47 -6.79 0.52
CA MET A 82 -8.83 -7.95 -0.09
C MET A 82 -7.91 -8.69 0.89
N SER A 83 -7.22 -7.96 1.77
CA SER A 83 -6.37 -8.54 2.83
C SER A 83 -7.19 -9.34 3.84
N MET A 84 -8.43 -8.93 4.13
CA MET A 84 -9.35 -9.75 4.93
C MET A 84 -9.73 -11.06 4.24
N LEU A 85 -9.89 -11.05 2.91
CA LEU A 85 -10.13 -12.28 2.14
C LEU A 85 -8.90 -13.19 2.12
N MET A 86 -7.70 -12.62 2.04
CA MET A 86 -6.44 -13.36 2.17
C MET A 86 -6.28 -13.99 3.56
N TRP A 87 -6.69 -13.27 4.62
CA TRP A 87 -6.67 -13.79 5.98
C TRP A 87 -7.57 -15.03 6.14
N GLN A 88 -8.74 -15.05 5.51
CA GLN A 88 -9.60 -16.25 5.45
C GLN A 88 -8.93 -17.43 4.73
N GLY A 89 -8.03 -17.14 3.78
CA GLY A 89 -7.22 -18.14 3.09
C GLY A 89 -5.92 -18.53 3.80
N GLU A 90 -5.80 -18.25 5.10
CA GLU A 90 -4.60 -18.49 5.94
C GLU A 90 -3.33 -17.80 5.44
N GLN A 91 -3.45 -16.76 4.61
CA GLN A 91 -2.32 -15.93 4.20
C GLN A 91 -2.12 -14.80 5.21
N PHE A 92 -1.41 -15.10 6.29
CA PHE A 92 -1.19 -14.16 7.40
C PHE A 92 -0.07 -13.15 7.10
N GLY A 93 -0.26 -11.90 7.51
CA GLY A 93 0.75 -10.83 7.38
C GLY A 93 0.69 -10.05 6.06
N GLY A 94 -0.41 -10.16 5.31
CA GLY A 94 -0.56 -9.50 4.02
C GLY A 94 0.43 -10.05 2.99
N ALA A 95 1.03 -9.16 2.20
CA ALA A 95 2.03 -9.51 1.21
C ALA A 95 3.45 -9.64 1.83
N ILE A 96 3.66 -9.23 3.09
CA ILE A 96 5.01 -9.04 3.66
C ILE A 96 5.72 -10.35 4.04
N ILE A 97 4.99 -11.44 4.32
CA ILE A 97 5.59 -12.71 4.76
C ILE A 97 5.29 -13.86 3.78
N PRO A 98 5.76 -13.79 2.53
CA PRO A 98 5.55 -14.89 1.57
C PRO A 98 6.25 -16.18 2.00
N ALA A 99 7.27 -16.09 2.87
CA ALA A 99 7.94 -17.25 3.45
C ALA A 99 6.99 -18.10 4.33
N LEU A 100 6.08 -17.48 5.08
CA LEU A 100 5.07 -18.19 5.88
C LEU A 100 4.06 -18.89 4.97
N ASN A 101 3.61 -18.18 3.92
CA ASN A 101 2.70 -18.71 2.92
C ASN A 101 3.29 -19.87 2.12
N LYS A 102 4.62 -19.91 1.96
CA LYS A 102 5.33 -21.03 1.33
C LYS A 102 5.46 -22.22 2.27
N ALA A 103 5.82 -21.99 3.53
CA ALA A 103 5.96 -23.05 4.54
C ALA A 103 4.64 -23.75 4.88
N LEU A 104 3.49 -23.08 4.76
CA LEU A 104 2.16 -23.68 4.93
C LEU A 104 1.72 -24.58 3.75
N ARG A 105 2.38 -24.46 2.59
CA ARG A 105 2.05 -25.25 1.37
C ARG A 105 2.94 -26.48 1.19
N GLU A 106 3.95 -26.65 2.02
CA GLU A 106 4.82 -27.84 2.11
C GLU A 106 4.33 -28.76 3.23
#